data_AF-A0A952KHS1-F1
#
_entry.id   AF-A0A952KHS1-F1
#
_cell.length_a   1.000
_cell.length_b   1.000
_cell.length_c   1.000
_cell.angle_alpha   90.00
_cell.angle_beta   90.00
_cell.angle_gamma   90.00
#
_symmetry.space_group_name_H-M   'P 1'
#
loop_
_entity.id
_entity.type
_entity.pdbx_description
1 polymer ?
#
loop_
_entity_poly.entity_id
_entity_poly.type
_entity_poly.pdbx_seq_one_letter_code
_entity_poly.pdbx_strand_id
1 'polypeptide(L)' 'MKKILLAEDEDSVRSFLSRALQRAGFEVVSCADGDSAILALDDGPYDLLLTDIVMPRCLMPPSVLHANAFALR' A
#
# COMPACT_ATOMS: atom_id res chain seq x y z
N MET A 1 6.06 3.74 15.59
CA MET A 1 6.64 2.83 14.58
C MET A 1 5.95 3.18 13.27
N LYS A 2 6.66 3.38 12.16
CA LYS A 2 6.03 3.88 10.93
C LYS A 2 5.21 2.77 10.26
N LYS A 3 3.95 3.06 9.91
CA LYS A 3 3.00 2.10 9.35
C LYS A 3 2.77 2.36 7.86
N ILE A 4 2.97 1.33 7.04
CA ILE A 4 2.87 1.38 5.59
C ILE A 4 1.70 0.51 5.15
N LEU A 5 0.84 1.08 4.31
CA LEU A 5 -0.15 0.32 3.54
C LEU A 5 0.46 -0.03 2.18
N LEU A 6 0.46 -1.31 1.82
CA LEU A 6 1.00 -1.84 0.58
C LEU A 6 -0.14 -2.44 -0.27
N ALA A 7 -0.46 -1.85 -1.41
CA ALA A 7 -1.43 -2.37 -2.38
C ALA A 7 -0.69 -2.93 -3.60
N GLU A 8 -0.75 -4.25 -3.78
CA GLU A 8 0.00 -4.98 -4.81
C GLU A 8 -0.80 -6.23 -5.21
N ASP A 9 -1.13 -6.37 -6.48
CA ASP A 9 -1.99 -7.46 -6.96
C ASP A 9 -1.22 -8.76 -7.17
N GLU A 10 0.08 -8.69 -7.49
CA GLU A 10 0.91 -9.86 -7.62
C GLU A 10 1.39 -10.41 -6.26
N ASP A 11 0.88 -11.59 -5.86
CA ASP A 11 1.18 -12.23 -4.56
C ASP A 11 2.68 -12.37 -4.26
N SER A 12 3.49 -12.72 -5.26
CA SER A 12 4.95 -12.85 -5.17
C SER A 12 5.60 -11.52 -4.81
N VAL A 13 5.24 -10.45 -5.52
CA VAL A 13 5.77 -9.10 -5.31
C VAL A 13 5.29 -8.57 -3.96
N ARG A 14 4.00 -8.72 -3.64
CA ARG A 14 3.42 -8.27 -2.36
C ARG A 14 4.13 -8.90 -1.17
N SER A 15 4.34 -10.22 -1.23
CA SER A 15 5.03 -10.96 -0.17
C SER A 15 6.50 -10.55 -0.04
N PHE A 16 7.18 -10.31 -1.16
CA PHE A 16 8.57 -9.86 -1.16
C PHE A 16 8.71 -8.46 -0.54
N LEU A 17 7.93 -7.49 -1.03
CA LEU A 17 7.94 -6.11 -0.54
C LEU A 17 7.54 -6.02 0.94
N SER A 18 6.48 -6.74 1.34
CA SER A 18 6.05 -6.77 2.74
C SER A 18 7.17 -7.24 3.67
N ARG A 19 7.89 -8.32 3.29
CA ARG A 19 9.01 -8.83 4.09
C ARG A 19 10.20 -7.86 4.10
N ALA A 20 10.50 -7.21 2.97
CA ALA A 20 11.58 -6.24 2.88
C ALA A 20 11.33 -5.02 3.78
N LEU A 21 10.12 -4.48 3.74
CA LEU A 21 9.70 -3.34 4.57
C LEU A 21 9.64 -3.71 6.06
N GLN A 22 9.11 -4.88 6.40
CA GLN A 22 9.13 -5.36 7.80
C GLN A 22 10.57 -5.51 8.33
N ARG A 23 11.49 -6.03 7.51
CA ARG A 23 12.93 -6.12 7.85
C ARG A 23 13.59 -4.76 8.03
N ALA A 24 13.10 -3.73 7.35
CA ALA A 24 13.55 -2.35 7.53
C ALA A 24 12.94 -1.67 8.78
N GLY A 25 12.09 -2.36 9.55
CA GLY A 25 11.52 -1.89 10.81
C GLY A 25 10.16 -1.19 10.68
N PHE A 26 9.49 -1.33 9.54
CA PHE A 26 8.13 -0.80 9.33
C PHE A 26 7.07 -1.82 9.76
N GLU A 27 5.94 -1.31 10.23
CA GLU A 27 4.70 -2.09 10.30
C GLU A 27 4.05 -2.06 8.91
N VAL A 28 3.69 -3.22 8.37
CA VAL A 28 3.18 -3.31 6.99
C VAL A 28 1.83 -4.00 7.00
N VAL A 29 0.84 -3.33 6.44
CA VAL A 29 -0.47 -3.90 6.10
C VAL A 29 -0.51 -4.05 4.59
N SER A 30 -0.75 -5.26 4.10
CA SER A 30 -0.75 -5.54 2.66
C SER A 30 -2.16 -5.89 2.16
N CYS A 31 -2.50 -5.35 1.00
CA CYS A 31 -3.78 -5.46 0.32
C CYS A 31 -3.53 -6.00 -1.09
N ALA A 32 -4.45 -6.84 -1.57
CA ALA A 32 -4.34 -7.48 -2.88
C ALA A 32 -4.95 -6.64 -4.02
N ASP A 33 -5.61 -5.55 -3.68
CA ASP A 33 -6.36 -4.73 -4.62
C ASP A 33 -6.62 -3.34 -4.03
N GLY A 34 -7.05 -2.41 -4.89
CA GLY A 34 -7.35 -1.03 -4.50
C GLY A 34 -8.56 -0.88 -3.56
N ASP A 35 -9.58 -1.73 -3.67
CA ASP A 35 -10.77 -1.61 -2.81
C ASP A 35 -10.44 -2.02 -1.38
N SER A 36 -9.68 -3.11 -1.19
CA SER A 36 -9.19 -3.50 0.13
C SER A 36 -8.23 -2.48 0.72
N ALA A 37 -7.42 -1.80 -0.10
CA ALA A 37 -6.58 -0.69 0.35
C ALA A 37 -7.40 0.52 0.82
N ILE A 38 -8.47 0.89 0.11
CA ILE A 38 -9.37 1.99 0.51
C ILE A 38 -10.04 1.67 1.85
N LEU A 39 -10.58 0.46 2.00
CA LEU A 39 -11.17 0.02 3.28
C LEU A 39 -10.15 0.04 4.42
N ALA A 40 -8.90 -0.34 4.14
CA ALA A 40 -7.84 -0.28 5.14
C ALA A 40 -7.50 1.16 5.56
N LEU A 41 -7.51 2.12 4.62
CA LEU A 41 -7.30 3.55 4.92
C LEU A 41 -8.36 4.12 5.87
N ASP A 42 -9.61 3.65 5.78
CA ASP A 42 -10.68 4.07 6.68
C ASP A 42 -10.53 3.51 8.11
N ASP A 43 -9.83 2.37 8.26
CA ASP A 43 -9.64 1.69 9.56
C ASP A 43 -8.52 2.31 10.42
N GLY A 44 -7.63 3.12 9.84
CA GLY A 44 -6.63 3.81 10.64
C GLY A 44 -5.59 4.63 9.87
N PRO A 45 -4.77 5.42 10.61
CA PRO A 45 -3.75 6.25 10.00
C PRO A 45 -2.56 5.42 9.50
N TYR A 46 -2.10 5.74 8.29
CA TYR A 46 -0.87 5.24 7.70
C TYR A 46 0.08 6.40 7.41
N ASP A 47 1.38 6.15 7.54
CA ASP A 47 2.41 7.13 7.20
C ASP A 47 2.71 7.14 5.68
N LEU A 48 2.45 6.04 5.01
CA LEU A 48 2.76 5.83 3.60
C LEU A 48 1.80 4.81 2.97
N LEU A 49 1.35 5.10 1.76
CA LEU A 49 0.70 4.14 0.87
C LEU A 49 1.66 3.83 -0.29
N LEU A 50 2.06 2.57 -0.40
CA LEU A 50 2.82 2.03 -1.52
C LEU A 50 1.85 1.25 -2.41
N THR A 51 1.70 1.64 -3.67
CA THR A 51 0.75 1.02 -4.61
C THR A 51 1.40 0.88 -5.97
N ASP A 52 1.07 -0.19 -6.70
CA ASP A 52 1.41 -0.28 -8.13
C ASP A 52 0.59 0.75 -8.94
N ILE A 53 1.22 1.33 -9.97
CA ILE A 53 0.62 2.33 -10.88
C ILE A 53 -0.46 1.68 -11.74
N VAL A 54 -0.31 0.40 -12.09
CA VAL A 54 -1.18 -0.29 -13.05
C VAL A 54 -1.98 -1.40 -12.37
N MET A 55 -2.69 -1.07 -11.28
CA MET A 55 -3.76 -1.94 -10.80
C MET A 55 -5.04 -1.73 -11.64
N PRO A 56 -5.59 -2.76 -12.30
CA PRO A 56 -6.93 -2.66 -12.88
C PRO A 56 -7.93 -2.38 -11.75
N ARG A 57 -8.68 -1.28 -11.90
CA ARG A 57 -9.65 -0.68 -10.93
C ARG A 57 -9.11 0.28 -9.87
N CYS A 58 -7.89 0.81 -10.00
CA CYS A 58 -7.44 1.91 -9.14
C CYS A 58 -8.10 3.24 -9.55
N LEU A 59 -9.30 3.52 -9.05
CA LEU A 59 -9.83 4.89 -8.99
C LEU A 59 -9.51 5.43 -7.59
N MET A 60 -8.28 5.93 -7.39
CA MET A 60 -7.95 6.57 -6.11
C MET A 60 -8.88 7.79 -5.92
N PRO A 61 -9.66 7.88 -4.83
CA PRO A 61 -10.40 9.09 -4.55
C PRO A 61 -9.43 10.26 -4.30
N PRO A 62 -9.81 11.51 -4.65
CA PRO A 62 -8.93 12.69 -4.54
C PRO A 62 -8.34 12.95 -3.15
N SER A 63 -8.93 12.35 -2.11
CA SER A 63 -8.51 12.46 -0.71
C SER A 63 -7.16 11.77 -0.40
N VAL A 64 -6.69 10.83 -1.23
CA VAL A 64 -5.47 10.03 -0.97
C VAL A 64 -4.18 10.73 -1.45
N LEU A 65 -4.25 12.00 -1.88
CA LEU A 65 -3.10 12.83 -2.29
C LEU A 65 -2.13 13.22 -1.16
N HIS A 66 -2.37 12.80 0.10
CA HIS A 66 -1.49 13.09 1.24
C HIS A 66 -0.48 11.98 1.57
N ALA A 67 -0.63 10.79 0.99
CA ALA A 67 0.40 9.76 1.12
C ALA A 67 1.45 9.98 0.03
N ASN A 68 2.73 10.02 0.39
CA ASN A 68 3.84 10.05 -0.57
C ASN A 68 3.85 8.75 -1.39
N ALA A 69 2.96 8.61 -2.37
CA ALA A 69 2.86 7.43 -3.20
C ALA A 69 4.16 7.25 -3.98
N PHE A 70 4.96 6.25 -3.59
CA PHE A 70 6.19 5.92 -4.29
C PHE A 70 5.88 4.77 -5.25
N ALA A 71 5.81 5.09 -6.54
CA ALA A 71 5.69 4.05 -7.55
C ALA A 71 7.07 3.45 -7.84
N LEU A 72 7.21 2.14 -7.67
CA LEU A 72 8.41 1.42 -8.09
C LEU A 72 8.28 1.11 -9.58
N ARG A 73 9.28 1.54 -10.36
CA ARG A 73 9.40 1.29 -11.81
C ARG A 73 10.18 0.01 -12.08
#